data_AF-A0A6L6L212-F1
#
_entry.id   AF-A0A6L6L212-F1
#
_cell.length_a   1.000
_cell.length_b   1.000
_cell.length_c   1.000
_cell.angle_alpha   90.00
_cell.angle_beta   90.00
_cell.angle_gamma   90.00
#
_symmetry.space_group_name_H-M   'P 1'
#
loop_
_entity.id
_entity.type
_entity.pdbx_description
1 polymer ?
#
loop_
_entity_poly.entity_id
_entity_poly.type
_entity_poly.pdbx_seq_one_letter_code
_entity_poly.pdbx_strand_id
1 'polypeptide(L)' 'MTREEQAKIILREIDEVYSVSTYMEKYVINAIMAGLDEIYSKEEKDRIDEK' A
#
# COMPACT_ATOMS: atom_id res chain seq x y z
N MET A 1 -7.48 -9.84 -5.16
CA MET A 1 -7.61 -8.51 -4.56
C MET A 1 -6.72 -7.56 -5.33
N THR A 2 -7.24 -6.41 -5.74
CA THR A 2 -6.50 -5.37 -6.49
C THR A 2 -5.59 -4.56 -5.55
N ARG A 3 -4.64 -3.81 -6.11
CA ARG A 3 -3.78 -2.89 -5.34
C ARG A 3 -4.59 -1.84 -4.59
N GLU A 4 -5.64 -1.32 -5.22
CA GLU A 4 -6.51 -0.32 -4.62
C GLU A 4 -7.34 -0.91 -3.46
N GLU A 5 -7.83 -2.15 -3.60
CA GLU A 5 -8.51 -2.85 -2.51
C GLU A 5 -7.57 -3.09 -1.31
N GLN A 6 -6.32 -3.49 -1.56
CA GLN A 6 -5.29 -3.61 -0.52
C GLN A 6 -5.05 -2.26 0.17
N ALA A 7 -4.88 -1.19 -0.60
CA ALA A 7 -4.65 0.14 -0.07
C ALA A 7 -5.82 0.67 0.77
N LYS A 8 -7.07 0.39 0.38
CA LYS A 8 -8.27 0.75 1.14
C LYS A 8 -8.36 0.01 2.47
N ILE A 9 -7.98 -1.28 2.52
CA ILE A 9 -7.91 -2.03 3.78
C ILE A 9 -6.88 -1.38 4.70
N ILE A 10 -5.67 -1.11 4.20
CA ILE A 10 -4.59 -0.50 4.98
C ILE A 10 -4.99 0.90 5.47
N LEU A 11 -5.61 1.73 4.62
CA LEU A 11 -6.10 3.05 5.01
C LEU A 11 -7.09 2.95 6.18
N ARG A 12 -8.01 1.98 6.16
CA ARG A 12 -8.96 1.78 7.27
C ARG A 12 -8.25 1.45 8.58
N GLU A 13 -7.25 0.58 8.56
CA GLU A 13 -6.44 0.26 9.76
C GLU A 13 -5.67 1.50 10.27
N ILE A 14 -5.18 2.36 9.36
CA ILE A 14 -4.51 3.61 9.74
C ILE A 14 -5.52 4.58 10.36
N ASP A 15 -6.71 4.71 9.77
CA ASP A 15 -7.76 5.63 10.24
C ASP A 15 -8.26 5.28 11.65
N GLU A 16 -8.26 3.99 12.01
CA GLU A 16 -8.56 3.52 13.37
C GLU A 16 -7.57 4.03 14.43
N VAL A 17 -6.32 4.31 14.04
CA VAL A 17 -5.25 4.78 14.94
C VAL A 17 -5.03 6.29 14.83
N TYR A 18 -5.16 6.83 13.63
CA TYR A 18 -4.93 8.23 13.29
C TYR A 18 -5.93 8.66 12.22
N SER A 19 -6.97 9.41 12.64
CA SER A 19 -8.04 9.83 11.74
C SER A 19 -7.48 10.59 10.54
N VAL A 20 -7.61 9.97 9.36
CA VAL A 20 -7.20 10.52 8.09
C VAL A 20 -8.37 11.35 7.57
N SER A 21 -8.17 12.66 7.47
CA SER A 21 -9.17 13.55 6.89
C SER A 21 -9.56 13.10 5.47
N THR A 22 -10.85 13.14 5.15
CA THR A 22 -11.39 12.63 3.87
C THR A 22 -10.70 13.17 2.62
N TYR A 23 -10.28 14.44 2.63
CA TYR A 23 -9.56 15.03 1.49
C TYR A 23 -8.16 14.43 1.26
N MET A 24 -7.57 13.82 2.29
CA MET A 24 -6.26 13.16 2.25
C MET A 24 -6.34 11.70 1.80
N GLU A 25 -7.49 11.05 1.93
CA GLU A 25 -7.66 9.61 1.65
C GLU A 25 -7.11 9.22 0.28
N LYS A 26 -7.42 9.99 -0.77
CA LYS A 26 -6.91 9.72 -2.13
C LYS A 26 -5.39 9.73 -2.21
N TYR A 27 -4.75 10.69 -1.54
CA TYR A 27 -3.29 10.80 -1.54
C TYR A 27 -2.64 9.67 -0.74
N VAL A 28 -3.24 9.31 0.39
CA VAL A 28 -2.78 8.19 1.23
C VAL A 28 -2.94 6.87 0.50
N ILE A 29 -4.07 6.62 -0.18
CA ILE A 29 -4.28 5.43 -1.02
C ILE A 29 -3.20 5.32 -2.10
N ASN A 30 -2.93 6.41 -2.82
CA ASN A 30 -1.89 6.43 -3.85
C ASN A 30 -0.50 6.13 -3.29
N ALA A 31 -0.17 6.70 -2.11
CA ALA A 31 1.10 6.45 -1.45
C ALA A 31 1.23 4.99 -0.99
N ILE A 32 0.17 4.40 -0.45
CA ILE A 32 0.14 2.98 -0.05
C ILE A 32 0.33 2.09 -1.28
N MET A 33 -0.37 2.37 -2.38
CA MET A 33 -0.20 1.61 -3.63
C MET A 33 1.24 1.66 -4.14
N ALA A 34 1.86 2.84 -4.17
CA ALA A 34 3.26 2.99 -4.56
C ALA A 34 4.22 2.19 -3.66
N GLY A 35 4.00 2.23 -2.34
CA GLY A 35 4.78 1.44 -1.38
C GLY A 35 4.60 -0.07 -1.57
N LEU A 36 3.38 -0.52 -1.85
CA LEU A 36 3.10 -1.92 -2.19
C LEU A 36 3.91 -2.33 -3.44
N ASP A 37 3.83 -1.55 -4.52
CA ASP A 37 4.55 -1.87 -5.76
C ASP A 37 6.08 -1.94 -5.56
N GLU A 38 6.64 -1.09 -4.70
CA GLU A 38 8.05 -1.16 -4.33
C GLU A 38 8.39 -2.46 -3.57
N ILE A 39 7.56 -2.86 -2.61
CA ILE A 39 7.73 -4.13 -1.87
C ILE A 39 7.74 -5.31 -2.83
N TYR A 40 6.73 -5.41 -3.71
CA TYR A 40 6.64 -6.51 -4.66
C TYR A 40 7.81 -6.53 -5.66
N SER A 41 8.30 -5.36 -6.07
CA SER A 41 9.48 -5.26 -6.94
C SER A 41 10.75 -5.76 -6.27
N LYS A 42 10.90 -5.54 -4.96
CA LYS A 42 12.04 -6.05 -4.17
C LYS A 42 11.93 -7.55 -3.97
N GLU A 43 10.77 -8.05 -3.54
CA GLU A 43 10.53 -9.49 -3.37
C GLU A 43 10.75 -10.29 -4.67
N GLU A 44 10.38 -9.73 -5.82
CA GLU A 44 10.62 -10.40 -7.11
C GLU A 44 12.11 -10.47 -7.46
N LYS A 45 12.88 -9.41 -7.18
CA LYS A 45 14.33 -9.42 -7.37
C LYS A 45 15.01 -10.45 -6.47
N ASP A 46 14.64 -10.45 -5.18
CA ASP A 46 15.21 -11.39 -4.21
C ASP A 46 14.92 -12.85 -4.62
N ARG A 47 13.72 -13.15 -5.14
CA ARG A 47 13.37 -14.48 -5.68
C ARG A 47 14.17 -14.89 -6.92
N ILE A 48 14.58 -13.93 -7.75
CA ILE A 48 15.39 -14.20 -8.96
C ILE A 48 16.84 -14.44 -8.56
N ASP A 49 17.38 -13.65 -7.61
CA ASP A 49 18.77 -13.76 -7.16
C ASP A 49 19.02 -15.03 -6.31
N GLU A 50 17.97 -15.61 -5.70
CA GLU A 50 18.04 -16.91 -5.00
C GLU A 50 18.00 -18.15 -5.92
N LYS A 51 17.73 -17.99 -7.23
CA LYS A 51 17.63 -19.09 -8.21
C LYS A 51 18.87 -19.28 -9.06
#